data_AF-A0A537NX24-F1
#
_entry.id   AF-A0A537NX24-F1
#
_cell.length_a   1.000
_cell.length_b   1.000
_cell.length_c   1.000
_cell.angle_alpha   90.00
_cell.angle_beta   90.00
_cell.angle_gamma   90.00
#
_symmetry.space_group_name_H-M   'P 1'
#
loop_
_entity.id
_entity.type
_entity.pdbx_description
1 polymer ?
#
loop_
_entity_poly.entity_id
_entity_poly.type
_entity_poly.pdbx_seq_one_letter_code
_entity_poly.pdbx_strand_id
1 'polypeptide(L)' 'TAQGENFAEMKKGVPYFRNEGVEHDVINANDVEYAFIEIEIK' A
#
# COMPACT_ATOMS: atom_id res chain seq x y z
N THR A 1 14.60 -0.63 7.12
CA THR A 1 15.67 -1.55 6.66
C THR A 1 15.04 -2.55 5.73
N ALA A 2 15.75 -2.92 4.67
CA ALA A 2 15.23 -3.60 3.48
C ALA A 2 14.86 -5.10 3.66
N GLN A 3 14.49 -5.56 4.86
CA GLN A 3 14.11 -6.97 5.12
C GLN A 3 13.11 -7.08 6.28
N GLY A 4 11.88 -6.59 6.08
CA GLY A 4 10.80 -6.78 7.05
C GLY A 4 9.42 -6.53 6.45
N GLU A 5 8.51 -7.49 6.65
CA GLU A 5 7.09 -7.33 6.29
C GLU A 5 6.47 -6.24 7.16
N ASN A 6 5.71 -5.33 6.52
CA ASN A 6 4.93 -4.31 7.21
C ASN A 6 3.48 -4.44 6.77
N PHE A 7 2.56 -4.50 7.73
CA PHE A 7 1.12 -4.54 7.45
C PHE A 7 0.58 -3.11 7.37
N ALA A 8 -0.01 -2.78 6.23
CA ALA A 8 -0.71 -1.52 6.04
C ALA A 8 -2.19 -1.68 6.45
N GLU A 9 -2.64 -0.92 7.46
CA GLU A 9 -4.06 -0.85 7.80
C GLU A 9 -4.82 0.04 6.80
N MET A 10 -5.24 -0.56 5.69
CA MET A 10 -6.02 0.13 4.67
C MET A 10 -7.51 0.17 5.04
N LYS A 11 -8.13 1.36 4.93
CA LYS A 11 -9.57 1.55 5.19
C LYS A 11 -10.25 2.08 3.94
N LYS A 12 -11.40 1.50 3.59
CA LYS A 12 -12.19 1.92 2.43
C LYS A 12 -12.52 3.42 2.52
N GLY A 13 -12.20 4.16 1.46
CA GLY A 13 -12.47 5.60 1.35
C GLY A 13 -11.50 6.49 2.15
N VAL A 14 -10.48 5.92 2.82
CA VAL A 14 -9.45 6.68 3.53
C VAL A 14 -8.17 6.66 2.70
N PRO A 15 -7.83 7.75 2.00
CA PRO A 15 -6.57 7.83 1.26
C PRO A 15 -5.39 7.93 2.22
N TYR A 16 -4.22 7.51 1.76
CA TYR A 16 -2.94 7.72 2.42
C TYR A 16 -1.90 8.13 1.38
N PHE A 17 -0.78 8.68 1.86
CA PHE A 17 0.28 9.19 1.01
C PHE A 17 1.59 8.44 1.24
N ARG A 18 2.38 8.34 0.17
CA ARG A 18 3.77 7.87 0.15
C ARG A 18 4.58 8.87 -0.65
N ASN A 19 5.79 9.15 -0.18
CA ASN A 19 6.72 10.03 -0.89
C ASN A 19 7.29 9.32 -2.12
N GLU A 20 7.79 10.10 -3.08
CA GLU A 20 8.56 9.60 -4.22
C GLU A 20 9.78 8.77 -3.76
N GLY A 21 10.17 7.78 -4.57
CA GLY A 21 11.35 6.95 -4.34
C GLY A 21 11.12 5.78 -3.36
N VAL A 22 9.87 5.52 -2.96
CA VAL A 22 9.52 4.35 -2.16
C VAL A 22 9.39 3.13 -3.07
N GLU A 23 10.30 2.16 -2.92
CA GLU A 23 10.18 0.83 -3.50
C GLU A 23 9.51 -0.12 -2.49
N HIS A 24 8.48 -0.86 -2.93
CA HIS A 24 7.85 -1.91 -2.13
C HIS A 24 7.29 -3.03 -3.01
N ASP A 25 7.09 -4.21 -2.42
CA ASP A 25 6.28 -5.28 -2.98
C ASP A 25 4.96 -5.35 -2.20
N VAL A 26 3.82 -5.30 -2.91
CA VAL A 26 2.49 -5.23 -2.29
C VAL A 26 1.84 -6.60 -2.37
N ILE A 27 1.65 -7.22 -1.21
CA ILE A 27 0.99 -8.52 -1.08
C ILE A 27 -0.37 -8.32 -0.41
N ASN A 28 -1.42 -8.89 -0.98
CA ASN A 28 -2.74 -8.93 -0.35
C ASN A 28 -2.74 -9.95 0.79
N ALA A 29 -2.71 -9.47 2.04
CA ALA A 29 -2.73 -10.31 3.24
C ALA A 29 -4.15 -10.73 3.71
N ASN A 30 -5.19 -10.42 2.93
CA ASN A 30 -6.57 -10.80 3.24
C ASN A 30 -6.92 -12.17 2.62
N ASP A 31 -7.86 -12.89 3.23
CA ASP A 31 -8.46 -14.12 2.68
C ASP A 31 -9.43 -13.86 1.51
N VAL A 32 -9.58 -12.59 1.10
CA VAL A 32 -10.51 -12.13 0.06
C VAL A 32 -9.80 -11.22 -0.94
N GLU A 33 -10.39 -11.07 -2.12
CA GLU A 33 -9.92 -10.10 -3.12
C GLU A 33 -9.95 -8.67 -2.56
N TYR A 34 -8.90 -7.90 -2.86
CA TYR A 34 -8.76 -6.52 -2.43
C TYR A 34 -8.31 -5.65 -3.59
N ALA A 35 -8.96 -4.50 -3.76
CA ALA A 35 -8.66 -3.54 -4.81
C ALA A 35 -8.51 -2.13 -4.24
N PHE A 36 -7.55 -1.38 -4.77
CA PHE A 36 -7.32 0.03 -4.45
C PHE A 36 -6.94 0.79 -5.73
N ILE A 37 -6.95 2.12 -5.63
CA ILE A 37 -6.51 3.01 -6.71
C ILE A 37 -5.26 3.72 -6.22
N GLU A 38 -4.24 3.75 -7.07
CA GLU A 38 -3.07 4.59 -6.89
C GLU A 38 -3.20 5.85 -7.76
N ILE A 39 -2.82 6.99 -7.21
CA ILE A 39 -2.83 8.28 -7.92
C ILE A 39 -1.43 8.88 -7.78
N GLU A 40 -0.72 8.99 -8.90
CA GLU A 40 0.56 9.67 -8.98
C GLU A 40 0.36 11.17 -9.27
N ILE A 41 0.97 12.03 -8.46
CA ILE A 41 0.90 13.50 -8.59
C ILE A 41 2.30 14.00 -8.98
N LYS A 42 2.37 14.88 -10.00
CA LYS A 42 3.61 15.52 -10.49
C LYS A 42 3.91 16.83 -9.77
#